data_AF-A0AAE3ZIP7-F1
#
_entry.id   AF-A0AAE3ZIP7-F1
#
_cell.length_a   1.000
_cell.length_b   1.000
_cell.length_c   1.000
_cell.angle_alpha   90.00
_cell.angle_beta   90.00
_cell.angle_gamma   90.00
#
_symmetry.space_group_name_H-M   'P 1'
#
loop_
_entity.id
_entity.type
_entity.pdbx_description
1 polymer ?
#
loop_
_entity_poly.entity_id
_entity_poly.type
_entity_poly.pdbx_seq_one_letter_code
_entity_poly.pdbx_strand_id
1 'polypeptide(L)'
;MSTQTQITELTMRTLLYAVPISHAQLREASLRQLATYIGRVAGRMPEQDLRDLEHGMTRLVDNEGPMFDRQRYTLVQSRVAALVPFLTAHQGGAEVHPIETAPDHLWPN
;
A
#
# COMPACT_ATOMS: atom_id res chain seq x y z
N MET A 1 19.60 -2.79 11.30
CA MET A 1 18.72 -1.61 11.16
C MET A 1 17.57 -2.06 10.28
N SER A 2 16.36 -2.20 10.82
CA SER A 2 15.20 -2.60 10.01
C SER A 2 14.74 -1.39 9.22
N THR A 3 15.10 -1.34 7.93
CA THR A 3 14.52 -0.39 6.99
C THR A 3 13.04 -0.70 6.87
N GLN A 4 12.20 0.23 7.31
CA GLN A 4 10.76 0.10 7.19
C GLN A 4 10.44 0.26 5.70
N THR A 5 10.09 -0.84 5.02
CA THR A 5 9.75 -0.81 3.60
C THR A 5 8.56 0.12 3.38
N GLN A 6 8.78 1.20 2.62
CA GLN A 6 7.71 2.15 2.31
C GLN A 6 6.68 1.47 1.40
N ILE A 7 5.46 1.30 1.89
CA ILE A 7 4.36 0.71 1.12
C ILE A 7 3.88 1.73 0.09
N THR A 8 4.11 1.44 -1.19
CA THR A 8 3.65 2.28 -2.31
C THR A 8 2.36 1.72 -2.93
N GLU A 9 1.74 2.47 -3.83
CA GLU A 9 0.61 1.95 -4.63
C GLU A 9 0.97 0.72 -5.46
N LEU A 10 2.19 0.69 -6.01
CA LEU A 10 2.70 -0.46 -6.77
C LEU A 10 2.86 -1.67 -5.86
N THR A 11 3.38 -1.48 -4.65
CA THR A 11 3.47 -2.51 -3.62
C THR A 11 2.09 -3.09 -3.30
N MET A 12 1.10 -2.24 -3.01
CA MET A 12 -0.27 -2.69 -2.70
C MET A 12 -0.87 -3.47 -3.85
N ARG A 13 -0.73 -2.96 -5.08
CA ARG A 13 -1.26 -3.61 -6.29
C ARG A 13 -0.64 -4.96 -6.54
N THR A 14 0.68 -5.05 -6.39
CA THR A 14 1.45 -6.27 -6.57
C THR A 14 0.99 -7.35 -5.59
N LEU A 15 0.93 -7.01 -4.30
CA LEU A 15 0.53 -7.94 -3.24
C LEU A 15 -0.94 -8.36 -3.34
N LEU A 16 -1.84 -7.43 -3.69
CA LEU A 16 -3.27 -7.71 -3.86
C LEU A 16 -3.61 -8.43 -5.17
N TYR A 17 -2.76 -8.36 -6.20
CA TYR A 17 -2.93 -9.18 -7.38
C TYR A 17 -2.47 -10.62 -7.13
N ALA A 18 -1.33 -10.79 -6.45
CA ALA A 18 -0.72 -12.09 -6.18
C ALA A 18 -1.38 -12.89 -5.05
N VAL A 19 -2.27 -12.29 -4.26
CA VAL A 19 -2.93 -12.96 -3.13
C VAL A 19 -3.74 -14.19 -3.59
N PRO A 20 -3.62 -15.36 -2.94
CA PRO A 20 -4.31 -16.58 -3.35
C PRO A 20 -5.77 -16.62 -2.88
N ILE A 21 -6.54 -15.57 -3.15
CA ILE A 21 -7.99 -15.52 -2.92
C ILE A 21 -8.73 -15.29 -4.24
N SER A 22 -9.97 -15.77 -4.28
CA SER A 22 -10.85 -15.58 -5.43
C SER A 22 -11.17 -14.10 -5.68
N HIS A 23 -11.58 -13.79 -6.91
CA HIS A 23 -12.04 -12.45 -7.29
C HIS A 23 -13.21 -11.97 -6.39
N ALA A 24 -14.14 -12.85 -6.05
CA ALA A 24 -15.28 -12.55 -5.17
C ALA A 24 -14.81 -12.19 -3.75
N GLN A 25 -13.90 -12.98 -3.17
CA GLN A 25 -13.33 -12.70 -1.86
C GLN A 25 -12.55 -11.38 -1.83
N LEU A 26 -11.80 -11.07 -2.89
CA LEU A 26 -11.09 -9.79 -2.99
C LEU A 26 -12.06 -8.60 -3.05
N ARG A 27 -13.21 -8.78 -3.69
CA ARG A 27 -14.29 -7.78 -3.77
C ARG A 27 -15.03 -7.62 -2.43
N GLU A 28 -15.19 -8.68 -1.66
CA GLU A 28 -15.94 -8.63 -0.41
C GLU A 28 -15.07 -8.28 0.81
N ALA A 29 -13.75 -8.43 0.69
CA ALA A 29 -12.81 -8.04 1.73
C ALA A 29 -12.92 -6.55 2.09
N SER A 30 -12.96 -6.28 3.39
CA SER A 30 -12.94 -4.91 3.91
C SER A 30 -11.59 -4.24 3.67
N LEU A 31 -11.58 -2.92 3.51
CA LEU A 31 -10.35 -2.14 3.33
C LEU A 31 -9.36 -2.36 4.49
N ARG A 32 -9.86 -2.50 5.73
CA ARG A 32 -9.02 -2.80 6.91
C ARG A 32 -8.31 -4.15 6.79
N GLN A 33 -9.01 -5.19 6.31
CA GLN A 33 -8.41 -6.51 6.10
C GLN A 33 -7.34 -6.46 5.02
N LEU A 34 -7.61 -5.76 3.91
CA LEU A 34 -6.65 -5.57 2.82
C LEU A 34 -5.40 -4.81 3.28
N ALA A 35 -5.57 -3.69 4.01
CA ALA A 35 -4.45 -2.93 4.57
C ALA A 35 -3.62 -3.77 5.56
N THR A 36 -4.27 -4.53 6.43
CA THR A 36 -3.60 -5.42 7.40
C THR A 36 -2.80 -6.50 6.68
N TYR A 37 -3.36 -7.09 5.62
CA TYR A 37 -2.66 -8.08 4.80
C TYR A 37 -1.42 -7.47 4.16
N ILE A 38 -1.56 -6.34 3.47
CA ILE A 38 -0.45 -5.63 2.82
C ILE A 38 0.66 -5.33 3.83
N GLY A 39 0.33 -4.72 4.97
CA GLY A 39 1.32 -4.38 6.00
C GLY A 39 2.05 -5.60 6.57
N ARG A 40 1.33 -6.72 6.79
CA ARG A 40 1.93 -7.96 7.28
C ARG A 40 2.85 -8.63 6.25
N VAL A 41 2.45 -8.62 4.98
CA VAL A 41 3.23 -9.25 3.92
C VAL A 41 4.45 -8.41 3.60
N ALA A 42 4.28 -7.09 3.38
CA ALA A 42 5.39 -6.17 3.12
C ALA A 42 6.40 -6.15 4.28
N GLY A 43 5.94 -6.18 5.54
CA GLY A 43 6.83 -6.18 6.70
C GLY A 43 7.58 -7.51 6.97
N ARG A 44 7.21 -8.60 6.29
CA ARG A 44 7.86 -9.92 6.44
C ARG A 44 8.63 -10.37 5.20
N MET A 45 8.40 -9.71 4.08
CA MET A 45 9.03 -10.03 2.81
C MET A 45 10.39 -9.33 2.73
N PRO A 46 11.46 -10.04 2.30
CA PRO A 46 12.73 -9.40 1.98
C PRO A 46 12.52 -8.30 0.92
N GLU A 47 13.22 -7.17 1.05
CA GLU A 47 13.07 -6.05 0.10
C GLU A 47 13.36 -6.46 -1.34
N GLN A 48 14.32 -7.37 -1.55
CA GLN A 48 14.67 -7.86 -2.88
C GLN A 48 13.51 -8.65 -3.51
N ASP A 49 12.90 -9.57 -2.77
CA ASP A 49 11.75 -10.35 -3.24
C ASP A 49 10.57 -9.43 -3.60
N LEU A 50 10.34 -8.39 -2.79
CA LEU A 50 9.29 -7.43 -3.07
C LEU A 50 9.56 -6.65 -4.36
N ARG A 51 10.80 -6.18 -4.57
CA ARG A 51 11.20 -5.49 -5.79
C ARG A 51 11.06 -6.40 -7.01
N ASP A 52 11.45 -7.67 -6.90
CA ASP A 52 11.33 -8.64 -8.00
C ASP A 52 9.87 -8.87 -8.37
N LEU A 53 8.97 -8.94 -7.38
CA LEU A 53 7.52 -9.02 -7.61
C LEU A 53 6.97 -7.76 -8.27
N GLU A 54 7.36 -6.56 -7.83
CA GLU A 54 6.94 -5.29 -8.43
C GLU A 54 7.42 -5.14 -9.88
N HIS A 55 8.65 -5.59 -10.15
CA HIS A 55 9.21 -5.59 -11.49
C HIS A 55 8.47 -6.60 -12.40
N GLY A 56 8.18 -7.79 -11.87
CA GLY A 56 7.36 -8.79 -12.54
C GLY A 56 5.94 -8.30 -12.83
N MET A 57 5.32 -7.58 -11.89
CA MET A 57 4.00 -6.96 -12.05
C MET A 57 4.00 -5.94 -13.20
N THR A 58 4.98 -5.05 -13.23
CA THR A 58 5.11 -4.05 -14.30
C THR A 58 5.21 -4.73 -15.66
N ARG A 59 6.09 -5.72 -15.80
CA ARG A 59 6.23 -6.49 -17.05
C ARG A 59 4.97 -7.25 -17.43
N LEU A 60 4.26 -7.82 -16.45
CA LEU A 60 3.02 -8.55 -16.71
C LEU A 60 1.93 -7.64 -17.27
N VAL A 61 1.82 -6.42 -16.73
CA VAL A 61 0.87 -5.40 -17.19
C VAL A 61 1.25 -4.89 -18.57
N ASP A 62 2.53 -4.64 -18.84
CA ASP A 62 3.00 -4.10 -20.13
C ASP A 62 2.80 -5.09 -21.27
N ASN A 63 3.00 -6.38 -21.02
CA ASN A 63 2.94 -7.41 -22.05
C ASN A 63 1.55 -8.05 -22.24
N GLU A 64 0.59 -7.79 -21.33
CA GLU A 64 -0.76 -8.38 -21.30
C GLU A 64 -0.79 -9.88 -21.71
N GLY A 65 0.12 -10.69 -21.14
CA GLY A 65 0.28 -12.09 -21.52
C GLY A 65 -0.97 -12.95 -21.25
N PRO A 66 -1.03 -14.20 -21.75
CA PRO A 66 -2.22 -15.06 -21.64
C PRO A 66 -2.63 -15.42 -20.20
N MET A 67 -1.74 -15.24 -19.21
CA MET A 67 -2.04 -15.43 -17.79
C MET A 67 -2.41 -14.14 -17.06
N PHE A 68 -2.44 -13.00 -17.76
CA PHE A 68 -2.85 -11.72 -17.19
C PHE A 68 -4.37 -11.65 -17.10
N ASP A 69 -4.88 -11.63 -15.88
CA ASP A 69 -6.30 -11.46 -15.61
C ASP A 69 -6.62 -9.97 -15.49
N ARG A 70 -7.07 -9.38 -16.59
CA ARG A 70 -7.44 -7.96 -16.67
C ARG A 70 -8.57 -7.60 -15.70
N GLN A 71 -9.55 -8.49 -15.51
CA GLN A 71 -10.69 -8.23 -14.62
C GLN A 71 -10.22 -8.16 -13.17
N ARG A 72 -9.39 -9.12 -12.76
CA ARG A 72 -8.75 -9.11 -11.44
C ARG A 72 -7.88 -7.88 -11.26
N TYR A 73 -7.08 -7.51 -12.27
CA TYR A 73 -6.22 -6.34 -12.20
C TYR A 73 -7.01 -5.04 -12.02
N THR A 74 -8.12 -4.84 -12.76
CA THR A 74 -9.00 -3.68 -12.58
C THR A 74 -9.65 -3.65 -11.19
N LEU A 75 -10.09 -4.80 -10.66
CA LEU A 75 -10.59 -4.87 -9.29
C LEU A 75 -9.51 -4.45 -8.29
N VAL A 76 -8.28 -4.96 -8.44
CA VAL A 76 -7.16 -4.59 -7.58
C VAL A 76 -6.90 -3.08 -7.65
N GLN A 77 -6.88 -2.47 -8.84
CA GLN A 77 -6.70 -1.02 -8.98
C GLN A 77 -7.77 -0.24 -8.21
N SER A 78 -9.03 -0.66 -8.30
CA SER A 78 -10.14 0.00 -7.57
C SER A 78 -9.97 -0.11 -6.05
N ARG A 79 -9.48 -1.25 -5.56
CA ARG A 79 -9.22 -1.49 -4.14
C ARG A 79 -8.04 -0.70 -3.63
N VAL A 80 -6.97 -0.62 -4.43
CA VAL A 80 -5.80 0.21 -4.14
C VAL A 80 -6.19 1.68 -4.06
N ALA A 81 -6.95 2.20 -5.03
CA ALA A 81 -7.43 3.58 -5.00
C ALA A 81 -8.25 3.90 -3.74
N ALA A 82 -9.06 2.96 -3.26
CA ALA A 82 -9.80 3.09 -2.00
C ALA A 82 -8.89 3.01 -0.76
N LEU A 83 -7.70 2.40 -0.86
CA LEU A 83 -6.71 2.30 0.22
C LEU A 83 -5.76 3.49 0.28
N VAL A 84 -5.51 4.18 -0.82
CA VAL A 84 -4.58 5.33 -0.89
C VAL A 84 -4.81 6.37 0.21
N PRO A 85 -6.05 6.81 0.52
CA PRO A 85 -6.28 7.78 1.60
C PRO A 85 -5.78 7.31 2.97
N PHE A 86 -5.78 6.00 3.22
CA PHE A 86 -5.28 5.42 4.46
C PHE A 86 -3.76 5.49 4.57
N LEU A 87 -3.03 5.45 3.44
CA LEU A 87 -1.58 5.65 3.43
C LEU A 87 -1.21 7.10 3.71
N THR A 88 -1.91 8.06 3.09
CA THR A 88 -1.66 9.49 3.28
C THR A 88 -1.91 9.91 4.72
N ALA A 89 -2.96 9.38 5.36
CA ALA A 89 -3.25 9.64 6.77
C ALA A 89 -2.17 9.11 7.74
N HIS A 90 -1.47 8.02 7.39
CA HIS A 90 -0.38 7.47 8.21
C HIS A 90 0.99 8.13 7.93
N GLN A 91 1.15 8.80 6.79
CA GLN A 91 2.36 9.58 6.46
C GLN A 91 2.29 11.03 6.98
N GLY A 92 1.08 11.56 7.23
CA GLY A 92 0.84 12.87 7.83
C GLY A 92 0.91 12.92 9.37
N GLY A 93 1.21 11.80 10.04
CA GLY A 93 1.29 11.70 11.51
C GLY A 93 2.51 12.35 12.17
N ALA A 94 3.08 13.37 11.54
CA ALA A 94 4.11 14.24 12.09
C ALA A 94 3.74 15.74 11.91
N GLU A 95 2.46 16.08 11.85
CA GLU A 95 2.03 17.43 12.20
C GLU A 95 2.17 17.59 13.72
N VAL A 96 3.39 17.92 14.15
CA VAL A 96 3.62 18.55 15.45
C VAL A 96 2.71 19.77 15.48
N HIS A 97 1.75 19.80 16.40
CA HIS A 97 0.90 20.96 16.59
C HIS A 97 1.81 22.18 16.81
N PRO A 98 1.58 23.34 16.17
CA PRO A 98 2.45 24.51 16.33
C PRO A 98 2.58 25.02 17.78
N ILE A 99 1.68 24.59 18.68
CA ILE A 99 1.74 24.82 20.13
C ILE A 99 2.90 24.06 20.81
N GLU A 100 3.31 22.91 20.27
CA GLU A 100 4.39 22.09 20.85
C GLU A 100 5.78 22.58 20.42
N THR A 101 5.89 23.34 19.32
CA THR A 101 7.17 23.89 18.81
C THR A 101 7.61 25.21 19.42
N ALA A 102 6.71 25.98 20.07
CA ALA A 102 7.07 27.26 20.68
C ALA A 102 6.08 27.68 21.79
N PRO A 103 6.18 27.14 23.01
CA PRO A 103 5.38 27.62 24.14
C PRO A 103 5.68 29.10 24.52
N ASP A 104 6.83 29.64 24.11
CA ASP A 104 7.29 30.98 24.52
C ASP A 104 6.92 32.15 23.57
N HIS A 105 6.18 31.91 22.48
CA HIS A 105 5.77 33.00 21.57
C HIS A 105 4.36 33.57 21.85
N LEU A 106 3.63 33.04 22.84
CA LEU A 106 2.24 33.43 23.12
C LEU A 106 2.06 34.39 24.32
N TRP A 107 3.14 34.85 24.95
CA TRP A 107 3.08 35.93 25.94
C TRP A 107 4.07 37.05 25.63
N PRO A 108 3.64 38.11 24.91
CA PRO A 108 4.33 39.38 24.99
C PRO A 108 4.06 39.99 26.38
N ASN A 109 5.13 40.33 27.11
CA ASN A 109 5.07 41.27 28.23
C ASN A 109 4.64 42.66 27.75
#